data_AF-A0A2K5M486-F1
#
_entry.id   AF-A0A2K5M486-F1
#
_cell.length_a   1.000
_cell.length_b   1.000
_cell.length_c   1.000
_cell.angle_alpha   90.00
_cell.angle_beta   90.00
_cell.angle_gamma   90.00
#
_symmetry.space_group_name_H-M   'P 1'
#
loop_
_entity.id
_entity.type
_entity.pdbx_description
1 polymer ?
#
loop_
_entity_poly.entity_id
_entity_poly.type
_entity_poly.pdbx_seq_one_letter_code
_entity_poly.pdbx_strand_id
1 'polypeptide(L)' 'MSSASGLRGVHPAGGEENMTETDAFYKREMFDPAEKYKMDHRRRGIALIFNHERFFWYLTLPERRGTCTDRDNLTRSVNL' A
#
# COMPACT_ATOMS: atom_id res chain seq x y z
N MET A 1 2.07 62.78 -45.04
CA MET A 1 1.67 62.22 -46.36
C MET A 1 2.23 60.82 -46.44
N SER A 2 1.37 59.80 -46.24
CA SER A 2 1.04 58.73 -47.21
C SER A 2 2.28 58.08 -47.84
N SER A 3 2.55 56.79 -47.70
CA SER A 3 1.64 55.71 -48.15
C SER A 3 1.94 54.34 -47.50
N ALA A 4 0.90 53.51 -47.44
CA ALA A 4 0.86 52.18 -46.85
C ALA A 4 1.28 51.06 -47.82
N SER A 5 1.74 49.94 -47.26
CA SER A 5 1.59 48.60 -47.86
C SER A 5 1.75 47.55 -46.77
N GLY A 6 0.66 46.86 -46.42
CA GLY A 6 0.64 45.78 -45.44
C GLY A 6 1.09 44.46 -46.03
N LEU A 7 1.65 43.58 -45.19
CA LEU A 7 1.74 42.15 -45.43
C LEU A 7 1.63 41.39 -44.09
N ARG A 8 0.53 40.65 -43.98
CA ARG A 8 0.37 39.30 -43.38
C ARG A 8 1.20 38.97 -42.15
N GLY A 9 0.51 38.85 -41.01
CA GLY A 9 1.04 38.16 -39.85
C GLY A 9 1.22 36.67 -40.09
N VAL A 10 2.15 36.07 -39.36
CA VAL A 10 2.08 34.74 -38.77
C VAL A 10 3.01 34.78 -37.54
N HIS A 11 2.44 34.82 -36.34
CA HIS A 11 3.15 34.32 -35.16
C HIS A 11 3.41 32.82 -35.41
N PRO A 12 4.66 32.31 -35.34
CA PRO A 12 4.82 30.88 -35.30
C PRO A 12 4.17 30.41 -34.00
N ALA A 13 3.19 29.53 -34.19
CA ALA A 13 2.34 28.96 -33.18
C ALA A 13 3.17 28.44 -32.01
N GLY A 14 2.63 28.63 -30.81
CA GLY A 14 3.10 27.94 -29.63
C GLY A 14 3.23 26.46 -29.96
N GLY A 15 4.42 25.91 -29.69
CA GLY A 15 4.59 24.49 -29.55
C GLY A 15 3.74 24.07 -28.37
N GLU A 16 2.47 23.79 -28.62
CA GLU A 16 1.68 22.92 -27.79
C GLU A 16 2.40 21.57 -27.89
N GLU A 17 3.31 21.34 -26.95
CA GLU A 17 3.82 20.01 -26.66
C GLU A 17 2.58 19.17 -26.37
N ASN A 18 2.21 18.35 -27.35
CA ASN A 18 1.13 17.38 -27.20
C ASN A 18 1.45 16.55 -25.95
N MET A 19 0.77 16.86 -24.84
CA MET A 19 0.76 16.04 -23.64
C MET A 19 0.00 14.75 -23.98
N THR A 20 0.63 13.86 -24.73
CA THR A 20 0.13 12.53 -25.03
C THR A 20 0.14 11.71 -23.75
N GLU A 21 -1.06 11.49 -23.23
CA GLU A 21 -1.49 10.39 -22.36
C GLU A 21 -0.67 10.20 -21.07
N THR A 22 -1.03 10.94 -20.03
CA THR A 22 -0.70 10.60 -18.63
C THR A 22 -1.37 9.30 -18.17
N ASP A 23 -2.25 8.72 -18.99
CA ASP A 23 -2.97 7.47 -18.73
C ASP A 23 -2.16 6.20 -19.06
N ALA A 24 -0.96 6.27 -19.64
CA ALA A 24 -0.17 5.06 -19.93
C ALA A 24 0.53 4.45 -18.68
N PHE A 25 0.43 5.10 -17.52
CA PHE A 25 1.04 4.67 -16.26
C PHE A 25 0.15 3.77 -15.40
N TYR A 26 -1.01 3.31 -15.89
CA TYR A 26 -1.68 2.20 -15.24
C TYR A 26 -0.72 1.02 -15.23
N LYS A 27 -0.41 0.52 -14.03
CA LYS A 27 0.41 -0.66 -13.79
C LYS A 27 -0.09 -1.74 -14.76
N ARG A 28 0.64 -1.99 -15.86
CA ARG A 28 0.34 -3.11 -16.75
C ARG A 28 0.27 -4.35 -15.86
N GLU A 29 -0.58 -5.33 -16.20
CA GLU A 29 -0.58 -6.65 -15.53
C GLU A 29 0.71 -7.41 -15.87
N MET A 30 1.82 -6.85 -15.42
CA MET A 30 3.17 -7.31 -15.61
C MET A 30 3.67 -7.68 -14.23
N PHE A 31 4.31 -8.84 -14.14
CA PHE A 31 4.83 -9.35 -12.88
C PHE A 31 5.79 -8.34 -12.25
N ASP A 32 5.40 -7.78 -11.10
CA ASP A 32 6.21 -6.86 -10.31
C ASP A 32 6.89 -7.66 -9.20
N PRO A 33 8.21 -7.90 -9.27
CA PRO A 33 8.93 -8.70 -8.27
C PRO A 33 8.97 -8.03 -6.89
N ALA A 34 8.60 -6.76 -6.78
CA ALA A 34 8.55 -6.00 -5.53
C ALA A 34 7.12 -5.65 -5.09
N GLU A 35 6.10 -6.27 -5.70
CA GLU A 35 4.71 -6.03 -5.35
C GLU A 35 4.44 -6.33 -3.86
N LYS A 36 3.71 -5.41 -3.20
CA LYS A 36 3.37 -5.50 -1.78
C LYS A 36 1.88 -5.74 -1.60
N TYR A 37 1.52 -6.41 -0.52
CA TYR A 37 0.12 -6.52 -0.09
C TYR A 37 -0.50 -5.12 0.09
N LYS A 38 -1.76 -4.98 -0.35
CA LYS A 38 -2.58 -3.79 -0.08
C LYS A 38 -2.93 -3.75 1.40
N MET A 39 -2.19 -2.97 2.19
CA MET A 39 -2.37 -2.81 3.64
C MET A 39 -3.20 -1.57 4.00
N ASP A 40 -3.79 -0.91 3.01
CA ASP A 40 -4.57 0.34 3.08
C ASP A 40 -6.07 0.13 3.37
N HIS A 41 -6.46 -1.08 3.77
CA HIS A 41 -7.81 -1.36 4.26
C HIS A 41 -8.10 -0.56 5.55
N ARG A 42 -9.38 -0.25 5.81
CA ARG A 42 -9.82 0.50 7.00
C ARG A 42 -9.29 -0.05 8.33
N ARG A 43 -9.05 -1.36 8.42
CA ARG A 43 -8.53 -2.05 9.60
C ARG A 43 -7.50 -3.08 9.17
N ARG A 44 -6.49 -3.31 10.03
CA ARG A 44 -5.48 -4.38 9.85
C ARG A 44 -6.09 -5.77 9.91
N GLY A 45 -7.04 -6.00 10.83
CA GLY A 45 -7.68 -7.30 11.06
C GLY A 45 -7.85 -7.63 12.54
N ILE A 46 -8.08 -8.91 12.84
CA ILE A 46 -8.16 -9.45 14.20
C ILE A 46 -6.99 -10.42 14.39
N ALA A 47 -6.29 -10.31 15.53
CA ALA A 47 -5.29 -11.28 15.95
C ALA A 47 -5.87 -12.18 17.05
N LEU A 48 -5.89 -13.50 16.82
CA LEU A 48 -6.34 -14.50 17.79
C LEU A 48 -5.14 -15.10 18.51
N ILE A 49 -5.20 -15.17 19.85
CA ILE A 49 -4.16 -15.79 20.68
C ILE A 49 -4.78 -16.94 21.46
N PHE A 50 -4.45 -18.18 21.08
CA PHE A 50 -4.85 -19.38 21.82
C PHE A 50 -3.76 -19.73 22.83
N ASN A 51 -3.98 -19.35 24.10
CA ASN A 51 -3.02 -19.55 25.18
C ASN A 51 -3.39 -20.79 26.01
N HIS A 52 -2.58 -21.85 25.93
CA HIS A 52 -2.77 -23.09 26.69
C HIS A 52 -1.68 -23.27 27.74
N GLU A 53 -2.02 -23.14 29.03
CA GLU A 53 -1.08 -23.30 30.15
C GLU A 53 -1.10 -24.70 30.76
N ARG A 54 -2.29 -25.30 30.88
CA ARG A 54 -2.52 -26.62 31.47
C ARG A 54 -3.29 -27.49 30.48
N PHE A 55 -3.10 -28.80 30.60
CA PHE A 55 -3.66 -29.78 29.69
C PHE A 55 -4.51 -30.80 30.45
N PHE A 56 -5.38 -31.49 29.72
CA PHE A 56 -6.14 -32.60 30.28
C PHE A 56 -5.19 -33.67 30.82
N TRP A 57 -5.44 -34.16 32.04
CA TRP A 57 -4.48 -34.96 32.81
C TRP A 57 -4.08 -36.27 32.10
N TYR A 58 -4.98 -36.89 31.34
CA TYR A 58 -4.70 -38.13 30.60
C TYR A 58 -3.63 -37.94 29.51
N LEU A 59 -3.39 -36.70 29.10
CA LEU A 59 -2.33 -36.37 28.14
C LEU A 59 -0.94 -36.38 28.78
N THR A 60 -0.84 -36.37 30.12
CA THR A 60 0.44 -36.38 30.85
C THR A 60 1.43 -35.29 30.41
N LEU A 61 0.92 -34.16 29.91
CA LEU A 61 1.74 -33.04 29.44
C LEU A 61 2.10 -32.10 30.60
N PRO A 62 3.32 -31.53 30.61
CA PRO A 62 3.73 -30.58 31.62
C PRO A 62 3.00 -29.24 31.46
N GLU A 63 2.92 -28.47 32.55
CA GLU A 63 2.41 -27.10 32.51
C GLU A 63 3.38 -26.18 31.74
N ARG A 64 2.83 -25.27 30.93
CA ARG A 64 3.61 -24.29 30.16
C ARG A 64 3.78 -22.99 30.94
N ARG A 65 4.54 -23.04 32.03
CA ARG A 65 4.81 -21.86 32.86
C ARG A 65 5.44 -20.74 32.02
N GLY A 66 4.95 -19.51 32.22
CA GLY A 66 5.39 -18.33 31.46
C GLY A 66 4.56 -18.02 30.21
N THR A 67 3.72 -18.94 29.73
CA THR A 67 2.90 -18.68 28.53
C THR A 67 1.91 -17.51 28.68
N CYS A 68 1.49 -17.21 29.92
CA CYS A 68 0.67 -16.03 30.21
C CYS A 68 1.45 -14.73 29.95
N THR A 69 2.75 -14.69 30.25
CA THR A 69 3.63 -13.57 29.91
C THR A 69 3.74 -13.41 28.39
N ASP A 70 3.87 -14.52 27.65
CA ASP A 70 3.91 -14.50 26.18
C ASP A 70 2.61 -13.93 25.60
N ARG A 71 1.45 -14.41 26.07
CA ARG A 71 0.14 -13.88 25.69
C ARG A 71 0.06 -12.38 25.92
N ASP A 72 0.48 -11.89 27.07
CA ASP A 72 0.38 -10.47 27.43
C ASP A 72 1.31 -9.62 26.55
N ASN A 73 2.52 -10.10 26.29
CA ASN A 73 3.47 -9.44 25.39
C ASN A 73 2.95 -9.39 23.95
N LEU A 74 2.39 -10.50 23.46
CA LEU A 74 1.78 -10.56 22.13
C LEU A 74 0.58 -9.62 22.04
N THR A 75 -0.28 -9.61 23.06
CA THR A 75 -1.45 -8.71 23.11
C THR A 75 -1.01 -7.24 23.00
N ARG A 76 0.09 -6.85 23.65
CA ARG A 76 0.63 -5.49 23.56
C ARG A 76 1.23 -5.18 22.19
N SER A 77 1.86 -6.15 21.53
CA SER A 77 2.56 -5.91 20.25
C SER A 77 1.64 -5.96 19.02
N VAL A 78 0.54 -6.73 19.08
CA VAL A 78 -0.39 -6.87 17.95
C VAL A 78 -1.51 -5.82 17.95
N ASN A 79 -1.80 -5.20 19.10
CA ASN A 79 -2.83 -4.15 19.26
C ASN A 79 -2.33 -2.74 18.89
N LEU A 80 -1.70 -2.59 17.72
CA LEU A 80 -1.45 -1.26 17.12
C LEU A 80 -2.71 -0.74 16.40
#